data_AF-S5SSC6-F1
#
_entry.id   AF-S5SSC6-F1
#
_cell.length_a   1.000
_cell.length_b   1.000
_cell.length_c   1.000
_cell.angle_alpha   90.00
_cell.angle_beta   90.00
_cell.angle_gamma   90.00
#
_symmetry.space_group_name_H-M   'P 1'
#
loop_
_entity.id
_entity.type
_entity.pdbx_description
1 polymer ?
#
loop_
_entity_poly.entity_id
_entity_poly.type
_entity_poly.pdbx_seq_one_letter_code
_entity_poly.pdbx_strand_id
1 'polypeptide(L)'
;MSDKKNTDAEITSAHAWLEAVSAEFDADPQFIRSLTRELLDLTKHVAHGPSRPAAPLTAFLVGVAAGKKLSGEESTEEAATATREKIDAVEALLTRYQGGAHRTNEEQNS
;
A
#
# COMPACT_ATOMS: atom_id res chain seq x y z
N MET A 1 -8.62 28.50 0.87
CA MET A 1 -7.48 28.72 -0.06
C MET A 1 -6.14 28.28 0.52
N SER A 2 -6.02 28.08 1.85
CA SER A 2 -4.78 27.65 2.51
C SER A 2 -4.50 26.14 2.42
N ASP A 3 -5.53 25.30 2.35
CA ASP A 3 -5.35 23.83 2.37
C ASP A 3 -4.70 23.30 1.08
N LYS A 4 -5.12 23.81 -0.08
CA LYS A 4 -4.65 23.32 -1.38
C LYS A 4 -3.16 23.56 -1.61
N LYS A 5 -2.63 24.72 -1.20
CA LYS A 5 -1.19 25.01 -1.30
C LYS A 5 -0.33 24.11 -0.41
N ASN A 6 -0.86 23.72 0.76
CA ASN A 6 -0.13 22.87 1.69
C ASN A 6 -0.04 21.43 1.16
N THR A 7 -1.16 20.89 0.66
CA THR A 7 -1.19 19.55 0.05
C THR A 7 -0.29 19.44 -1.19
N ASP A 8 -0.26 20.45 -2.06
CA ASP A 8 0.59 20.44 -3.26
C ASP A 8 2.11 20.44 -2.87
N ALA A 9 2.48 21.14 -1.80
CA ALA A 9 3.85 21.16 -1.28
C ALA A 9 4.25 19.84 -0.59
N GLU A 10 3.35 19.26 0.20
CA GLU A 10 3.56 17.95 0.85
C GLU A 10 3.77 16.84 -0.18
N ILE A 11 2.93 16.77 -1.22
CA ILE A 11 3.07 15.80 -2.32
C ILE A 11 4.40 15.98 -3.06
N THR A 12 4.81 17.23 -3.28
CA THR A 12 6.11 17.53 -3.92
C THR A 12 7.27 17.02 -3.07
N SER A 13 7.22 17.22 -1.75
CA SER A 13 8.25 16.73 -0.83
C SER A 13 8.31 15.19 -0.79
N ALA A 14 7.16 14.52 -0.84
CA ALA A 14 7.08 13.06 -0.90
C ALA A 14 7.68 12.51 -2.19
N HIS A 15 7.38 13.12 -3.35
CA HIS A 15 7.98 12.70 -4.62
C HIS A 15 9.51 12.87 -4.62
N ALA A 16 10.03 14.01 -4.13
CA ALA A 16 11.46 14.25 -4.06
C ALA A 16 12.17 13.25 -3.12
N TRP A 17 11.53 12.89 -2.01
CA TRP A 17 12.04 11.86 -1.11
C TRP A 17 12.05 10.48 -1.77
N LEU A 18 10.97 10.09 -2.44
CA LEU A 18 10.90 8.81 -3.16
C LEU A 18 11.94 8.72 -4.28
N GLU A 19 12.21 9.81 -5.00
CA GLU A 19 13.30 9.87 -5.98
C GLU A 19 14.67 9.62 -5.35
N ALA A 20 14.96 10.25 -4.20
CA ALA A 20 16.22 10.06 -3.50
C ALA A 20 16.40 8.61 -3.02
N VAL A 21 15.35 8.00 -2.47
CA VAL A 21 15.37 6.59 -2.03
C VAL A 21 15.51 5.64 -3.21
N SER A 22 14.81 5.90 -4.33
CA SER A 22 14.95 5.12 -5.55
C SER A 22 16.38 5.14 -6.08
N ALA A 23 17.03 6.31 -6.07
CA ALA A 23 18.43 6.42 -6.48
C ALA A 23 19.40 5.64 -5.57
N GLU A 24 19.19 5.67 -4.25
CA GLU A 24 20.00 4.91 -3.29
C GLU A 24 19.87 3.38 -3.50
N PHE A 25 18.69 2.92 -3.89
CA PHE A 25 18.40 1.49 -4.05
C PHE A 25 18.52 0.96 -5.48
N ASP A 26 19.00 1.78 -6.42
CA ASP A 26 19.05 1.46 -7.86
C ASP A 26 17.70 0.98 -8.41
N ALA A 27 16.62 1.60 -7.93
CA ALA A 27 15.25 1.26 -8.30
C ALA A 27 14.67 2.30 -9.28
N ASP A 28 13.84 1.83 -10.21
CA ASP A 28 13.14 2.72 -11.14
C ASP A 28 12.16 3.65 -10.38
N PRO A 29 12.33 4.98 -10.44
CA PRO A 29 11.40 5.92 -9.81
C PRO A 29 9.98 5.85 -10.40
N GLN A 30 9.84 5.48 -11.66
CA GLN A 30 8.53 5.34 -12.31
C GLN A 30 7.74 4.15 -11.78
N PHE A 31 8.44 3.07 -11.42
CA PHE A 31 7.84 1.93 -10.73
C PHE A 31 7.14 2.35 -9.44
N ILE A 32 7.86 3.04 -8.54
CA ILE A 32 7.32 3.51 -7.26
C ILE A 32 6.19 4.52 -7.45
N ARG A 33 6.34 5.46 -8.40
CA ARG A 33 5.28 6.43 -8.74
C ARG A 33 4.00 5.74 -9.21
N SER A 34 4.13 4.66 -10.00
CA SER A 34 2.98 3.90 -10.53
C SER A 34 2.18 3.12 -9.49
N LEU A 35 2.73 2.93 -8.28
CA LEU A 35 2.12 2.20 -7.16
C LEU A 35 1.77 3.10 -5.96
N THR A 36 2.21 4.36 -5.98
CA THR A 36 2.12 5.27 -4.82
C THR A 36 0.66 5.44 -4.37
N ARG A 37 -0.28 5.58 -5.30
CA ARG A 37 -1.70 5.75 -4.97
C ARG A 37 -2.26 4.49 -4.31
N GLU A 38 -2.11 3.32 -4.94
CA GLU A 38 -2.66 2.07 -4.40
C GLU A 38 -2.06 1.74 -3.02
N LEU A 39 -0.76 1.97 -2.81
CA LEU A 39 -0.11 1.74 -1.52
C LEU A 39 -0.60 2.71 -0.44
N LEU A 40 -0.78 4.00 -0.77
CA LEU A 40 -1.33 4.97 0.19
C LEU A 40 -2.78 4.66 0.54
N ASP A 41 -3.60 4.26 -0.43
CA ASP A 41 -4.98 3.87 -0.19
C ASP A 41 -5.04 2.59 0.68
N LEU A 42 -4.21 1.59 0.39
CA LEU A 42 -4.06 0.39 1.22
C LEU A 42 -3.68 0.74 2.66
N THR A 43 -2.62 1.55 2.85
CA THR A 43 -2.18 1.93 4.21
C THR A 43 -3.27 2.67 4.96
N LYS A 44 -4.03 3.53 4.28
CA LYS A 44 -5.21 4.19 4.83
C LYS A 44 -6.24 3.16 5.27
N HIS A 45 -6.64 2.21 4.43
CA HIS A 45 -7.63 1.20 4.80
C HIS A 45 -7.20 0.35 5.99
N VAL A 46 -5.95 -0.13 6.00
CA VAL A 46 -5.42 -0.92 7.13
C VAL A 46 -5.42 -0.10 8.42
N ALA A 47 -5.02 1.17 8.35
CA ALA A 47 -4.96 2.04 9.52
C ALA A 47 -6.33 2.36 10.13
N HIS A 48 -7.39 2.38 9.31
CA HIS A 48 -8.78 2.51 9.78
C HIS A 48 -9.42 1.16 10.16
N GLY A 49 -8.77 0.04 9.83
CA GLY A 49 -9.23 -1.32 10.13
C GLY A 49 -8.62 -1.88 11.43
N PRO A 50 -7.98 -3.07 11.38
CA PRO A 50 -7.62 -3.86 12.57
C PRO A 50 -6.74 -3.13 13.58
N SER A 51 -5.73 -2.38 13.11
CA SER A 51 -4.91 -1.49 13.96
C SER A 51 -4.01 -0.59 13.12
N ARG A 52 -3.69 0.60 13.64
CA ARG A 52 -2.76 1.54 12.99
C ARG A 52 -1.34 0.99 12.80
N PRO A 53 -0.72 0.24 13.74
CA PRO A 53 0.60 -0.36 13.54
C PRO A 53 0.65 -1.41 12.41
N ALA A 54 -0.50 -1.99 12.03
CA ALA A 54 -0.53 -2.97 10.94
C ALA A 54 -0.27 -2.35 9.57
N ALA A 55 -0.54 -1.05 9.36
CA ALA A 55 -0.41 -0.41 8.05
C ALA A 55 1.00 -0.53 7.43
N PRO A 56 2.10 -0.13 8.12
CA PRO A 56 3.45 -0.29 7.56
C PRO A 56 3.86 -1.77 7.40
N LEU A 57 3.42 -2.65 8.31
CA LEU A 57 3.74 -4.08 8.24
C LEU A 57 3.05 -4.76 7.06
N THR A 58 1.82 -4.37 6.75
CA THR A 58 1.08 -4.85 5.58
C THR A 58 1.76 -4.40 4.28
N ALA A 59 2.16 -3.13 4.17
CA ALA A 59 2.89 -2.64 3.00
C ALA A 59 4.22 -3.39 2.78
N PHE A 60 4.97 -3.65 3.86
CA PHE A 60 6.18 -4.46 3.79
C PHE A 60 5.90 -5.89 3.29
N LEU A 61 4.86 -6.55 3.81
CA LEU A 61 4.49 -7.91 3.39
C LEU A 61 4.02 -7.97 1.93
N VAL A 62 3.33 -6.94 1.44
CA VAL A 62 2.97 -6.81 0.01
C VAL A 62 4.25 -6.82 -0.84
N GLY A 63 5.25 -6.01 -0.48
CA GLY A 63 6.53 -5.97 -1.18
C GLY A 63 7.24 -7.33 -1.18
N VAL A 64 7.34 -7.99 -0.01
CA VAL A 64 7.96 -9.33 0.10
C VAL A 64 7.20 -10.37 -0.74
N ALA A 65 5.88 -10.36 -0.71
CA ALA A 65 5.05 -11.33 -1.43
C ALA A 65 5.06 -11.10 -2.95
N ALA A 66 5.13 -9.84 -3.39
CA ALA A 66 5.33 -9.48 -4.80
C ALA A 66 6.70 -9.97 -5.26
N GLY A 67 7.77 -9.66 -4.52
CA GLY A 67 9.13 -10.09 -4.82
C GLY A 67 9.32 -11.61 -4.87
N LYS A 68 8.57 -12.38 -4.06
CA LYS A 68 8.58 -13.85 -4.12
C LYS A 68 7.88 -14.43 -5.36
N LYS A 69 6.96 -13.69 -5.97
CA LYS A 69 6.26 -14.12 -7.21
C LYS A 69 7.16 -13.91 -8.44
N LEU A 70 8.05 -12.92 -8.34
CA LEU A 70 9.11 -12.64 -9.30
C LEU A 70 10.26 -13.64 -9.05
N SER A 71 10.87 -14.14 -10.11
CA SER A 71 11.81 -15.26 -10.18
C SER A 71 12.96 -15.03 -11.17
N GLY A 72 13.38 -13.79 -11.40
CA GLY A 72 14.53 -13.48 -12.26
C GLY A 72 14.63 -12.02 -12.68
N GLU A 73 14.95 -11.81 -13.96
CA GLU A 73 14.94 -10.49 -14.59
C GLU A 73 13.53 -10.18 -15.09
N GLU A 74 12.60 -9.91 -14.17
CA GLU A 74 11.27 -9.42 -14.53
C GLU A 74 11.29 -7.93 -14.89
N SER A 75 10.39 -7.56 -15.80
CA SER A 75 10.14 -6.18 -16.16
C SER A 75 9.48 -5.39 -15.02
N THR A 76 9.65 -4.07 -15.03
CA THR A 76 8.94 -3.14 -14.13
C THR A 76 7.43 -3.36 -14.16
N GLU A 77 6.86 -3.68 -15.33
CA GLU A 77 5.42 -3.90 -15.50
C GLU A 77 4.94 -5.21 -14.85
N GLU A 78 5.73 -6.29 -14.94
CA GLU A 78 5.45 -7.55 -14.25
C GLU A 78 5.55 -7.38 -12.73
N ALA A 79 6.55 -6.64 -12.25
CA ALA A 79 6.67 -6.30 -10.84
C ALA A 79 5.49 -5.46 -10.34
N ALA A 80 5.02 -4.50 -11.14
CA ALA A 80 3.85 -3.69 -10.81
C ALA A 80 2.58 -4.54 -10.76
N THR A 81 2.41 -5.44 -11.74
CA THR A 81 1.27 -6.36 -11.80
C THR A 81 1.26 -7.31 -10.59
N ALA A 82 2.40 -7.94 -10.28
CA ALA A 82 2.55 -8.79 -9.10
C ALA A 82 2.23 -8.04 -7.81
N THR A 83 2.65 -6.78 -7.70
CA THR A 83 2.37 -5.94 -6.53
C THR A 83 0.90 -5.61 -6.39
N ARG A 84 0.24 -5.18 -7.48
CA ARG A 84 -1.21 -4.89 -7.50
C ARG A 84 -2.04 -6.10 -7.09
N GLU A 85 -1.71 -7.29 -7.59
CA GLU A 85 -2.39 -8.52 -7.16
C GLU A 85 -2.28 -8.77 -5.64
N LYS A 86 -1.15 -8.43 -5.01
CA LYS A 86 -0.99 -8.57 -3.55
C LYS A 86 -1.77 -7.50 -2.81
N ILE A 87 -1.84 -6.28 -3.33
CA ILE A 87 -2.70 -5.21 -2.79
C ILE A 87 -4.17 -5.69 -2.82
N ASP A 88 -4.65 -6.17 -3.96
CA ASP A 88 -6.02 -6.66 -4.13
C ASP A 88 -6.34 -7.82 -3.17
N ALA A 89 -5.39 -8.76 -3.00
CA ALA A 89 -5.55 -9.87 -2.07
C ALA A 89 -5.68 -9.39 -0.61
N VAL A 90 -4.94 -8.34 -0.23
CA VAL A 90 -5.03 -7.73 1.11
C VAL A 90 -6.35 -6.97 1.28
N GLU A 91 -6.78 -6.20 0.29
CA GLU A 91 -8.06 -5.48 0.32
C GLU A 91 -9.24 -6.45 0.48
N ALA A 92 -9.20 -7.59 -0.23
CA ALA A 92 -10.18 -8.65 -0.06
C ALA A 92 -10.16 -9.27 1.35
N LEU A 93 -8.98 -9.39 1.97
CA LEU A 93 -8.83 -9.85 3.36
C LEU A 93 -9.39 -8.83 4.35
N LEU A 94 -9.12 -7.54 4.18
CA LEU A 94 -9.63 -6.47 5.03
C LEU A 94 -11.16 -6.41 5.02
N THR A 95 -11.75 -6.51 3.83
CA THR A 95 -13.22 -6.55 3.67
C THR A 95 -13.82 -7.71 4.47
N ARG A 96 -13.22 -8.90 4.40
CA ARG A 96 -13.69 -10.07 5.18
C ARG A 96 -13.47 -9.89 6.69
N TYR A 97 -12.34 -9.32 7.09
CA TYR A 97 -12.04 -9.05 8.50
C TYR A 97 -13.07 -8.08 9.11
N GLN A 98 -13.40 -7.00 8.41
CA GLN A 98 -14.39 -6.02 8.84
C GLN A 98 -15.81 -6.61 8.89
N GLY A 99 -16.20 -7.39 7.88
CA GLY A 99 -17.49 -8.08 7.86
C GLY A 99 -17.62 -9.18 8.94
N GLY A 100 -16.51 -9.81 9.34
CA GLY A 100 -16.46 -10.75 10.47
C GLY A 100 -16.59 -10.03 11.81
N ALA A 101 -15.83 -8.95 12.01
CA ALA A 101 -15.87 -8.14 13.23
C ALA A 101 -17.26 -7.52 13.50
N HIS A 102 -18.00 -7.17 12.44
CA HIS A 102 -19.36 -6.65 12.59
C HIS A 102 -20.35 -7.74 13.06
N ARG A 103 -20.26 -8.96 12.51
CA ARG A 103 -21.14 -10.09 12.89
C ARG A 103 -20.88 -10.60 14.31
N THR A 104 -19.62 -10.66 14.75
CA THR A 104 -19.30 -11.07 16.12
C THR A 104 -19.89 -10.13 17.16
N ASN A 105 -20.05 -8.84 16.84
CA ASN A 105 -20.65 -7.86 17.75
C ASN A 105 -22.18 -7.95 17.83
N GLU A 106 -22.86 -8.43 16.77
CA GLU A 106 -24.32 -8.61 16.78
C GLU A 106 -24.76 -9.89 17.51
N GLU A 107 -24.01 -11.00 17.37
CA GLU A 107 -24.31 -12.28 18.04
C GLU A 107 -23.97 -12.28 19.55
N GLN A 108 -23.08 -11.39 20.01
CA GLN A 108 -22.75 -11.24 21.44
C GLN A 108 -23.78 -10.36 22.19
N ASN A 109 -24.70 -9.71 21.47
CA ASN A 109 -25.62 -8.70 22.01
C ASN A 109 -27.11 -9.08 21.80
N SER A 110 -27.38 -10.36 21.47
CA SER A 110 -28.69 -11.04 21.42
C SER A 110 -28.73 -12.16 22.44
#